data_AF-A0A401RN40-F1
#
_entry.id   AF-A0A401RN40-F1
#
_cell.length_a   1.000
_cell.length_b   1.000
_cell.length_c   1.000
_cell.angle_alpha   90.00
_cell.angle_beta   90.00
_cell.angle_gamma   90.00
#
_symmetry.space_group_name_H-M   'P 1'
#
loop_
_entity.id
_entity.type
_entity.pdbx_description
1 polymer ?
#
loop_
_entity_poly.entity_id
_entity_poly.type
_entity_poly.pdbx_seq_one_letter_code
_entity_poly.pdbx_strand_id
1 'polypeptide(L)'
;MAILGTLFSGEERDMISRAALQEWKKRHPSGDIEASVEDRFPSVDPLWDNNDRRHRELMKNLREMVILGIKEAAPNSKNFVKAFEVRQEKDETPSAFLRRLKEATRKYSGMNPDDPVAQGLLKVQFMTKSWPDIQKKLQKMDRWNEKQMDELLREAQKVYVKREDDKHKQKAKMMLAAVDEITKKRLGSGDNRKDKDREGYERQSSDGQGKRQQAGCYYCGKVRHFR
;
A
#
# COMPACT_ATOMS: atom_id res chain seq x y z
N MET A 1 28.23 37.48 4.44
CA MET A 1 27.37 36.63 5.30
C MET A 1 26.89 35.43 4.50
N ALA A 2 27.47 34.26 4.74
CA ALA A 2 27.20 33.05 3.96
C ALA A 2 25.86 32.40 4.33
N ILE A 3 25.16 31.80 3.36
CA ILE A 3 23.86 31.12 3.48
C ILE A 3 23.81 30.10 4.66
N LEU A 4 24.95 29.49 4.99
CA LEU A 4 25.05 28.59 6.13
C LEU A 4 24.85 29.27 7.49
N GLY A 5 25.41 30.47 7.66
CA GLY A 5 25.26 31.24 8.91
C GLY A 5 23.86 31.80 9.11
N THR A 6 23.05 31.87 8.04
CA THR A 6 21.64 32.28 8.12
C THR A 6 20.69 31.11 8.34
N LEU A 7 21.01 29.92 7.82
CA LEU A 7 20.11 28.76 7.84
C LEU A 7 20.37 27.78 8.99
N PHE A 8 21.60 27.77 9.53
CA PHE A 8 22.04 26.76 10.50
C PHE A 8 22.68 27.44 11.71
N SER A 9 22.42 26.86 12.89
CA SER A 9 23.09 27.21 14.13
C SER A 9 24.61 26.95 14.07
N GLY A 10 25.37 27.45 15.06
CA GLY A 10 26.79 27.13 15.18
C GLY A 10 27.04 25.61 15.25
N GLU A 11 26.27 24.91 16.09
CA GLU A 11 26.38 23.46 16.26
C GLU A 11 26.05 22.68 14.98
N GLU A 12 24.99 23.08 14.26
CA GLU A 12 24.61 22.44 13.00
C GLU A 12 25.66 22.64 11.92
N ARG A 13 26.27 23.82 11.84
CA ARG A 13 27.40 24.07 10.94
C ARG A 13 28.59 23.17 11.28
N ASP A 14 28.92 23.01 12.56
CA ASP A 14 29.99 22.12 12.99
C ASP A 14 29.69 20.65 12.70
N MET A 15 28.43 20.23 12.81
CA MET A 15 28.00 18.87 12.42
C MET A 15 28.14 18.66 10.92
N ILE A 16 27.63 19.59 10.10
CA ILE A 16 27.71 19.57 8.63
C ILE A 16 29.16 19.48 8.17
N SER A 17 30.04 20.36 8.67
CA SER A 17 31.45 20.37 8.31
C SER A 17 32.14 19.06 8.69
N ARG A 18 31.97 18.57 9.92
CA ARG A 18 32.57 17.30 10.36
C ARG A 18 32.12 16.11 9.52
N ALA A 19 30.82 16.02 9.23
CA ALA A 19 30.26 14.91 8.45
C ALA A 19 30.76 14.93 7.00
N ALA A 20 30.81 16.11 6.37
CA ALA A 20 31.36 16.28 5.03
C ALA A 20 32.82 15.81 4.96
N LEU A 21 33.65 16.22 5.92
CA LEU A 21 35.06 15.84 5.97
C LEU A 21 35.27 14.34 6.18
N GLN A 22 34.50 13.72 7.09
CA GLN A 22 34.58 12.28 7.31
C GLN A 22 34.26 11.51 6.03
N GLU A 23 33.18 11.86 5.35
CA GLU A 23 32.74 11.16 4.16
C GLU A 23 33.67 11.42 2.95
N TRP A 24 34.19 12.64 2.82
CA TRP A 24 35.20 12.95 1.81
C TRP A 24 36.48 12.12 1.99
N LYS A 25 36.97 11.98 3.23
CA LYS A 25 38.14 11.14 3.57
C LYS A 25 37.92 9.67 3.20
N LYS A 26 36.72 9.12 3.41
CA LYS A 26 36.41 7.74 2.99
C LYS A 26 36.48 7.55 1.49
N ARG A 27 36.07 8.55 0.69
CA ARG A 27 36.07 8.49 -0.78
C ARG A 27 37.44 8.73 -1.40
N HIS A 28 38.36 9.35 -0.67
CA HIS A 28 39.71 9.67 -1.13
C HIS A 28 40.76 9.11 -0.16
N PRO A 29 40.96 7.77 -0.13
CA PRO A 29 41.86 7.11 0.82
C PRO A 29 43.35 7.36 0.56
N SER A 30 43.73 7.97 -0.56
CA SER A 30 45.12 8.25 -0.93
C SER A 30 45.27 9.69 -1.43
N GLY A 31 45.81 10.57 -0.57
CA GLY A 31 46.80 11.54 -1.05
C GLY A 31 46.46 13.02 -1.18
N ASP A 32 45.22 13.50 -1.02
CA ASP A 32 44.98 14.96 -0.95
C ASP A 32 45.04 15.44 0.51
N ILE A 33 46.21 15.26 1.12
CA ILE A 33 46.51 15.62 2.53
C ILE A 33 46.78 17.13 2.68
N GLU A 34 46.95 17.89 1.59
CA GLU A 34 47.44 19.28 1.67
C GLU A 34 46.40 20.36 1.91
N ALA A 35 45.13 20.18 1.51
CA ALA A 35 44.11 21.19 1.79
C ALA A 35 43.58 20.99 3.22
N SER A 36 43.90 21.94 4.09
CA SER A 36 43.44 21.99 5.48
C SER A 36 41.92 21.93 5.54
N VAL A 37 41.38 21.49 6.69
CA VAL A 37 39.95 21.63 7.01
C VAL A 37 39.48 23.05 6.74
N GLU A 38 40.33 24.03 7.05
CA GLU A 38 40.07 25.46 6.86
C GLU A 38 40.07 25.88 5.38
N ASP A 39 40.83 25.21 4.51
CA ASP A 39 40.83 25.50 3.07
C ASP A 39 39.56 24.99 2.38
N ARG A 40 38.97 23.91 2.93
CA ARG A 40 37.76 23.27 2.39
C ARG A 40 36.47 23.76 3.03
N PHE A 41 36.52 24.13 4.30
CA PHE A 41 35.45 24.73 5.09
C PHE A 41 36.02 25.93 5.86
N PRO A 42 36.25 27.06 5.19
CA PRO A 42 36.71 28.26 5.87
C PRO A 42 35.64 28.73 6.85
N SER A 43 36.04 28.88 8.11
CA SER A 43 35.19 29.34 9.23
C SER A 43 34.95 30.85 9.18
N VAL A 44 35.81 31.55 8.44
CA VAL A 44 35.77 32.99 8.17
C VAL A 44 35.61 33.25 6.68
N ASP A 45 35.29 34.48 6.28
CA ASP A 45 35.21 34.84 4.87
C ASP A 45 36.60 34.73 4.21
N PRO A 46 36.81 33.83 3.23
CA PRO A 46 38.11 33.62 2.63
C PRO A 46 38.48 34.68 1.57
N LEU A 47 37.63 35.68 1.32
CA LEU A 47 37.84 36.75 0.33
C LEU A 47 38.07 36.23 -1.09
N TRP A 48 37.44 35.10 -1.44
CA TRP A 48 37.57 34.50 -2.77
C TRP A 48 36.97 35.39 -3.86
N ASP A 49 37.81 35.80 -4.81
CA ASP A 49 37.41 36.55 -6.01
C ASP A 49 36.81 35.63 -7.09
N ASN A 50 35.61 35.95 -7.58
CA ASN A 50 34.95 35.20 -8.66
C ASN A 50 35.72 35.27 -10.00
N ASN A 51 36.51 36.33 -10.22
CA ASN A 51 37.29 36.49 -11.45
C ASN A 51 38.51 35.56 -11.50
N ASP A 52 39.02 35.11 -10.35
CA ASP A 52 40.12 34.16 -10.28
C ASP A 52 39.65 32.71 -10.52
N ARG A 53 40.32 32.02 -11.45
CA ARG A 53 40.00 30.63 -11.80
C ARG A 53 40.17 29.65 -10.63
N ARG A 54 41.19 29.84 -9.79
CA ARG A 54 41.47 28.98 -8.63
C ARG A 54 40.40 29.17 -7.56
N HIS A 55 40.02 30.41 -7.28
CA HIS A 55 38.94 30.73 -6.34
C HIS A 55 37.59 30.15 -6.78
N ARG A 56 37.28 30.17 -8.09
CA ARG A 56 36.06 29.50 -8.59
C ARG A 56 36.04 28.00 -8.31
N GLU A 57 37.19 27.32 -8.43
CA GLU A 57 37.28 25.90 -8.09
C GLU A 57 37.09 25.66 -6.59
N LEU A 58 37.69 26.49 -5.74
CA LEU A 58 37.49 26.43 -4.28
C LEU A 58 36.02 26.67 -3.89
N MET A 59 35.34 27.64 -4.52
CA MET A 59 33.90 27.87 -4.32
C MET A 59 33.06 26.66 -4.70
N LYS A 60 33.39 26.01 -5.82
CA LYS A 60 32.69 24.79 -6.28
C LYS A 60 32.90 23.64 -5.31
N ASN A 61 34.14 23.43 -4.87
CA ASN A 61 34.49 22.42 -3.87
C ASN A 61 33.76 22.65 -2.55
N LEU A 62 33.73 23.90 -2.05
CA LEU A 62 32.98 24.26 -0.85
C LEU A 62 31.50 23.94 -1.02
N ARG A 63 30.88 24.29 -2.16
CA ARG A 63 29.47 23.99 -2.43
C ARG A 63 29.19 22.48 -2.38
N GLU A 64 30.04 21.67 -3.02
CA GLU A 64 29.89 20.21 -3.03
C GLU A 64 30.05 19.62 -1.62
N MET A 65 31.04 20.10 -0.87
CA MET A 65 31.28 19.68 0.51
C MET A 65 30.12 20.06 1.44
N VAL A 66 29.54 21.25 1.29
CA VAL A 66 28.38 21.70 2.07
C VAL A 66 27.15 20.83 1.78
N ILE A 67 26.86 20.54 0.51
CA ILE A 67 25.76 19.64 0.13
C ILE A 67 25.98 18.25 0.72
N LEU A 68 27.21 17.73 0.66
CA LEU A 68 27.56 16.45 1.23
C LEU A 68 27.38 16.46 2.75
N GLY A 69 27.91 17.48 3.43
CA GLY A 69 27.80 17.63 4.88
C GLY A 69 26.37 17.69 5.37
N ILE A 70 25.50 18.43 4.69
CA ILE A 70 24.07 18.49 5.02
C ILE A 70 23.43 17.11 4.88
N LYS A 71 23.75 16.35 3.82
CA LYS A 71 23.21 15.00 3.62
C LYS A 71 23.62 14.02 4.71
N GLU A 72 24.85 14.12 5.20
CA GLU A 72 25.40 13.21 6.20
C GLU A 72 25.10 13.63 7.65
N ALA A 73 25.07 14.95 7.92
CA ALA A 73 24.84 15.51 9.25
C ALA A 73 23.37 15.71 9.58
N ALA A 74 22.51 15.91 8.57
CA ALA A 74 21.08 15.91 8.82
C ALA A 74 20.77 14.60 9.53
N PRO A 75 20.17 14.64 10.73
CA PRO A 75 19.68 13.43 11.34
C PRO A 75 18.75 12.83 10.30
N ASN A 76 19.13 11.70 9.72
CA ASN A 76 18.18 10.76 9.19
C ASN A 76 17.28 10.52 10.39
N SER A 77 16.18 11.29 10.51
CA SER A 77 15.19 11.08 11.54
C SER A 77 14.65 9.72 11.19
N LYS A 78 15.29 8.66 11.70
CA LYS A 78 15.02 7.28 11.35
C LYS A 78 13.69 6.98 12.02
N ASN A 79 12.63 7.46 11.40
CA ASN A 79 11.28 7.27 11.83
C ASN A 79 10.89 5.87 11.40
N PHE A 80 11.47 4.90 12.12
CA PHE A 80 11.22 3.49 11.95
C PHE A 80 9.74 3.18 12.12
N VAL A 81 9.07 3.88 13.06
CA VAL A 81 7.62 3.77 13.25
C VAL A 81 6.90 4.04 11.92
N LYS A 82 7.17 5.18 11.28
CA LYS A 82 6.57 5.54 9.99
C LYS A 82 7.02 4.66 8.83
N ALA A 83 8.26 4.20 8.82
CA ALA A 83 8.74 3.21 7.84
C ALA A 83 7.92 1.90 7.93
N PHE A 84 7.46 1.55 9.14
CA PHE A 84 6.86 0.26 9.47
C PHE A 84 5.32 0.30 9.59
N GLU A 85 4.72 1.47 9.41
CA GLU A 85 3.27 1.66 9.40
C GLU A 85 2.62 1.21 8.09
N VAL A 86 3.39 1.11 7.00
CA VAL A 86 2.89 0.73 5.67
C VAL A 86 2.24 -0.66 5.72
N ARG A 87 0.99 -0.72 5.26
CA ARG A 87 0.21 -1.96 5.11
C ARG A 87 -0.25 -2.12 3.66
N GLN A 88 -0.43 -3.37 3.24
CA GLN A 88 -1.02 -3.67 1.94
C GLN A 88 -2.48 -3.25 1.94
N GLU A 89 -2.91 -2.57 0.89
CA GLU A 89 -4.31 -2.22 0.70
C GLU A 89 -5.09 -3.39 0.10
N LYS A 90 -6.42 -3.39 0.26
CA LYS A 90 -7.29 -4.51 -0.14
C LYS A 90 -7.13 -4.90 -1.61
N ASP A 91 -7.12 -3.91 -2.51
CA ASP A 91 -7.07 -4.10 -3.96
C ASP A 91 -5.66 -3.84 -4.53
N GLU A 92 -4.66 -3.75 -3.67
CA GLU A 92 -3.27 -3.53 -4.09
C GLU A 92 -2.55 -4.85 -4.36
N THR A 93 -1.80 -4.91 -5.45
CA THR A 93 -0.98 -6.07 -5.79
C THR A 93 0.20 -6.23 -4.80
N PRO A 94 0.61 -7.47 -4.49
CA PRO A 94 1.78 -7.74 -3.66
C PRO A 94 3.06 -7.04 -4.14
N SER A 95 3.25 -6.90 -5.46
CA SER A 95 4.40 -6.20 -6.04
C SER A 95 4.37 -4.69 -5.79
N ALA A 96 3.21 -4.06 -5.93
CA ALA A 96 3.04 -2.64 -5.63
C ALA A 96 3.27 -2.36 -4.13
N PHE A 97 2.77 -3.25 -3.27
CA PHE A 97 2.98 -3.17 -1.83
C PHE A 97 4.47 -3.28 -1.47
N LEU A 98 5.17 -4.28 -2.01
CA LEU A 98 6.61 -4.45 -1.78
C LEU A 98 7.40 -3.22 -2.22
N ARG A 99 7.04 -2.62 -3.37
CA ARG A 99 7.66 -1.37 -3.84
C ARG A 99 7.46 -0.23 -2.82
N ARG A 100 6.23 -0.01 -2.35
CA ARG A 100 5.95 1.03 -1.33
C ARG A 100 6.70 0.77 -0.01
N LEU A 101 6.81 -0.49 0.42
CA LEU A 101 7.59 -0.87 1.60
C LEU A 101 9.08 -0.49 1.44
N LYS A 102 9.69 -0.83 0.30
CA LYS A 102 11.08 -0.45 0.00
C LYS A 102 11.27 1.07 -0.04
N GLU A 103 10.33 1.80 -0.65
CA GLU A 103 10.35 3.26 -0.69
C GLU A 103 10.21 3.88 0.70
N ALA A 104 9.31 3.38 1.54
CA ALA A 104 9.11 3.87 2.90
C ALA A 104 10.32 3.58 3.80
N THR A 105 10.94 2.40 3.65
CA THR A 105 12.19 2.06 4.34
C THR A 105 13.29 3.03 3.95
N ARG A 106 13.53 3.22 2.64
CA ARG A 106 14.52 4.19 2.15
C ARG A 106 14.23 5.61 2.65
N LYS A 107 12.98 6.06 2.57
CA LYS A 107 12.57 7.44 2.87
C LYS A 107 12.60 7.76 4.36
N TYR A 108 12.15 6.85 5.22
CA TYR A 108 11.90 7.14 6.64
C TYR A 108 12.93 6.52 7.58
N SER A 109 13.61 5.43 7.21
CA SER A 109 14.70 4.88 8.04
C SER A 109 16.10 5.21 7.53
N GLY A 110 16.22 5.69 6.29
CA GLY A 110 17.50 5.92 5.62
C GLY A 110 18.29 4.64 5.32
N MET A 111 17.69 3.45 5.51
CA MET A 111 18.31 2.18 5.17
C MET A 111 18.26 1.97 3.66
N ASN A 112 19.34 1.43 3.08
CA ASN A 112 19.27 0.92 1.72
C ASN A 112 18.47 -0.41 1.75
N PRO A 113 17.35 -0.52 1.01
CA PRO A 113 16.53 -1.74 1.00
C PRO A 113 17.26 -2.99 0.50
N ASP A 114 18.42 -2.84 -0.13
CA ASP A 114 19.25 -3.96 -0.59
C ASP A 114 20.28 -4.42 0.46
N ASP A 115 20.45 -3.70 1.57
CA ASP A 115 21.31 -4.11 2.68
C ASP A 115 20.76 -5.36 3.38
N PRO A 116 21.61 -6.30 3.84
CA PRO A 116 21.15 -7.55 4.47
C PRO A 116 20.18 -7.36 5.65
N VAL A 117 20.44 -6.35 6.49
CA VAL A 117 19.58 -6.03 7.64
C VAL A 117 18.22 -5.51 7.16
N ALA A 118 18.20 -4.63 6.16
CA ALA A 118 16.97 -4.09 5.59
C ALA A 118 16.16 -5.18 4.88
N GLN A 119 16.82 -6.10 4.17
CA GLN A 119 16.15 -7.23 3.53
C GLN A 119 15.46 -8.16 4.54
N GLY A 120 16.15 -8.49 5.64
CA GLY A 120 15.56 -9.32 6.71
C GLY A 120 14.29 -8.68 7.30
N LEU A 121 14.36 -7.38 7.57
CA LEU A 121 13.24 -6.59 8.07
C LEU A 121 12.10 -6.50 7.04
N LEU A 122 12.41 -6.20 5.77
CA LEU A 122 11.42 -6.15 4.69
C LEU A 122 10.66 -7.48 4.57
N LYS A 123 11.32 -8.64 4.74
CA LYS A 123 10.63 -9.94 4.74
C LYS A 123 9.61 -10.05 5.88
N VAL A 124 10.00 -9.66 7.09
CA VAL A 124 9.10 -9.65 8.26
C VAL A 124 7.91 -8.72 8.01
N GLN A 125 8.16 -7.53 7.46
CA GLN A 125 7.10 -6.58 7.17
C GLN A 125 6.17 -7.05 6.06
N PHE A 126 6.73 -7.54 4.96
CA PHE A 126 5.94 -8.06 3.87
C PHE A 126 5.01 -9.17 4.36
N MET A 127 5.50 -10.10 5.20
CA MET A 127 4.65 -11.13 5.81
C MET A 127 3.58 -10.54 6.75
N THR A 128 3.96 -9.69 7.70
CA THR A 128 3.07 -9.22 8.78
C THR A 128 2.10 -8.11 8.38
N LYS A 129 2.43 -7.34 7.34
CA LYS A 129 1.68 -6.16 6.89
C LYS A 129 0.96 -6.39 5.56
N SER A 130 1.10 -7.58 4.97
CA SER A 130 0.27 -8.04 3.85
C SER A 130 -1.20 -8.15 4.24
N TRP A 131 -2.08 -8.19 3.25
CA TRP A 131 -3.51 -8.42 3.46
C TRP A 131 -3.74 -9.78 4.15
N PRO A 132 -4.79 -9.95 4.98
CA PRO A 132 -4.92 -11.11 5.87
C PRO A 132 -4.89 -12.50 5.20
N ASP A 133 -5.34 -12.63 3.96
CA ASP A 133 -5.29 -13.89 3.21
C ASP A 133 -3.86 -14.27 2.77
N ILE A 134 -3.11 -13.30 2.26
CA ILE A 134 -1.70 -13.42 1.91
C ILE A 134 -0.88 -13.68 3.16
N GLN A 135 -1.09 -12.91 4.24
CA GLN A 135 -0.43 -13.12 5.52
C GLN A 135 -0.60 -14.56 6.01
N LYS A 136 -1.84 -15.07 6.02
CA LYS A 136 -2.15 -16.47 6.41
C LYS A 136 -1.44 -17.49 5.52
N LYS A 137 -1.31 -17.23 4.23
CA LYS A 137 -0.58 -18.12 3.31
C LYS A 137 0.92 -18.11 3.61
N LEU A 138 1.53 -16.93 3.74
CA LEU A 138 2.96 -16.78 3.98
C LEU A 138 3.38 -17.35 5.34
N GLN A 139 2.57 -17.16 6.38
CA GLN A 139 2.85 -17.70 7.72
C GLN A 139 2.87 -19.23 7.76
N LYS A 140 2.12 -19.89 6.87
CA LYS A 140 2.08 -21.37 6.75
C LYS A 140 3.22 -21.93 5.89
N MET A 141 4.01 -21.09 5.24
CA MET A 141 5.15 -21.58 4.47
C MET A 141 6.25 -22.04 5.42
N ASP A 142 6.79 -23.23 5.16
CA ASP A 142 7.91 -23.74 5.93
C ASP A 142 9.15 -22.84 5.76
N ARG A 143 9.82 -22.56 6.88
CA ARG A 143 11.04 -21.74 6.98
C ARG A 143 10.97 -20.46 6.13
N TRP A 144 9.82 -19.77 6.15
CA TRP A 144 9.58 -18.57 5.32
C TRP A 144 10.62 -17.47 5.54
N ASN A 145 11.20 -17.38 6.73
CA ASN A 145 12.25 -16.44 7.11
C ASN A 145 13.58 -16.71 6.38
N GLU A 146 13.84 -17.95 5.95
CA GLU A 146 15.05 -18.34 5.20
C GLU A 146 14.88 -18.15 3.69
N LYS A 147 13.62 -18.05 3.23
CA LYS A 147 13.31 -17.85 1.82
C LYS A 147 13.73 -16.46 1.33
N GLN A 148 13.97 -16.39 0.02
CA GLN A 148 14.21 -15.13 -0.67
C GLN A 148 12.93 -14.30 -0.78
N MET A 149 13.07 -12.97 -0.84
CA MET A 149 11.92 -12.06 -0.99
C MET A 149 11.06 -12.42 -2.21
N ASP A 150 11.69 -12.82 -3.32
CA ASP A 150 11.00 -13.18 -4.56
C ASP A 150 10.12 -14.43 -4.41
N GLU A 151 10.50 -15.37 -3.55
CA GLU A 151 9.66 -16.54 -3.26
C GLU A 151 8.40 -16.14 -2.50
N LEU A 152 8.54 -15.28 -1.49
CA LEU A 152 7.40 -14.75 -0.73
C LEU A 152 6.47 -13.94 -1.66
N LEU A 153 7.05 -13.12 -2.53
CA LEU A 153 6.30 -12.34 -3.50
C LEU A 153 5.52 -13.23 -4.48
N ARG A 154 6.14 -14.30 -4.99
CA ARG A 154 5.46 -15.26 -5.89
C ARG A 154 4.26 -15.91 -5.21
N GLU A 155 4.40 -16.39 -3.98
CA GLU A 155 3.28 -17.01 -3.25
C GLU A 155 2.18 -16.00 -2.92
N ALA A 156 2.54 -14.77 -2.53
CA ALA A 156 1.58 -13.69 -2.33
C ALA A 156 0.80 -13.37 -3.62
N GLN A 157 1.49 -13.30 -4.76
CA GLN A 157 0.87 -13.01 -6.05
C GLN A 157 -0.14 -14.07 -6.46
N LYS A 158 0.15 -15.36 -6.21
CA LYS A 158 -0.80 -16.46 -6.46
C LYS A 158 -2.10 -16.29 -5.66
N VAL A 159 -2.00 -15.93 -4.39
CA VAL A 159 -3.17 -15.70 -3.52
C VAL A 159 -3.99 -14.50 -4.02
N TYR A 160 -3.31 -13.40 -4.34
CA TYR A 160 -3.96 -12.20 -4.88
C TYR A 160 -4.73 -12.49 -6.17
N VAL A 161 -4.09 -13.14 -7.15
CA VAL A 161 -4.72 -13.46 -8.44
C VAL A 161 -5.93 -14.36 -8.24
N LYS A 162 -5.80 -15.41 -7.42
CA LYS A 162 -6.94 -16.29 -7.11
C LYS A 162 -8.13 -15.54 -6.51
N ARG A 163 -7.87 -14.61 -5.58
CA ARG A 163 -8.91 -13.77 -4.98
C ARG A 163 -9.60 -12.89 -6.02
N GLU A 164 -8.82 -12.25 -6.90
CA GLU A 164 -9.40 -11.42 -7.96
C GLU A 164 -10.20 -12.27 -8.95
N ASP A 165 -9.72 -13.44 -9.34
CA ASP A 165 -10.47 -14.36 -10.22
C ASP A 165 -11.82 -14.76 -9.60
N ASP A 166 -11.84 -15.09 -8.31
CA ASP A 166 -13.06 -15.46 -7.59
C ASP A 166 -14.04 -14.27 -7.48
N LYS A 167 -13.52 -13.06 -7.26
CA LYS A 167 -14.30 -11.80 -7.28
C LYS A 167 -14.89 -11.53 -8.67
N HIS A 168 -14.14 -11.75 -9.75
CA HIS A 168 -14.64 -11.60 -11.12
C HIS A 168 -15.70 -12.66 -11.46
N LYS A 169 -15.46 -13.93 -11.10
CA LYS A 169 -16.46 -15.01 -11.26
C LYS A 169 -17.74 -14.70 -10.52
N GLN A 170 -17.66 -14.18 -9.29
CA GLN A 170 -18.84 -13.82 -8.51
C GLN A 170 -19.63 -12.68 -9.16
N LYS A 171 -18.94 -11.64 -9.66
CA LYS A 171 -19.57 -10.55 -10.41
C LYS A 171 -20.25 -11.06 -11.69
N ALA A 172 -19.61 -11.96 -12.44
CA ALA A 172 -20.18 -12.54 -13.65
C ALA A 172 -21.44 -13.37 -13.33
N LYS A 173 -21.42 -14.18 -12.26
CA LYS A 173 -22.61 -14.92 -11.80
C LYS A 173 -23.78 -13.99 -11.43
N MET A 174 -23.50 -12.88 -10.75
CA MET A 174 -24.52 -11.88 -10.41
C MET A 174 -25.11 -11.21 -11.66
N MET A 175 -24.27 -10.83 -12.64
CA MET A 175 -24.77 -10.27 -13.91
C MET A 175 -25.63 -11.27 -14.69
N LEU A 176 -25.21 -12.53 -14.78
CA LEU A 176 -25.99 -13.58 -15.46
C LEU A 176 -27.35 -13.80 -14.78
N ALA A 177 -27.40 -13.83 -13.46
CA ALA A 177 -28.65 -13.95 -12.70
C ALA A 177 -29.59 -12.75 -12.96
N ALA A 178 -29.06 -11.53 -13.01
CA ALA A 178 -29.85 -10.35 -13.33
C ALA A 178 -30.41 -10.37 -14.77
N VAL A 179 -29.62 -10.83 -15.74
CA VAL A 179 -30.06 -10.98 -17.14
C VAL A 179 -31.15 -12.06 -17.28
N ASP A 180 -30.98 -13.20 -16.60
CA ASP A 180 -31.99 -14.27 -16.58
C ASP A 180 -33.33 -13.76 -15.99
N GLU A 181 -33.28 -12.98 -14.91
CA GLU A 181 -34.48 -12.39 -14.30
C GLU A 181 -35.18 -11.39 -15.24
N ILE A 182 -34.42 -10.53 -15.94
CA ILE A 182 -34.96 -9.60 -16.94
C ILE A 182 -35.60 -10.38 -18.10
N THR A 183 -34.96 -11.45 -18.56
CA THR A 183 -35.44 -12.28 -19.67
C THR A 183 -36.74 -13.00 -19.29
N LYS A 184 -36.82 -13.57 -18.08
CA LYS A 184 -38.04 -14.17 -17.53
C LYS A 184 -39.18 -13.16 -17.39
N LYS A 185 -38.92 -11.93 -16.93
CA LYS A 185 -39.95 -10.87 -16.84
C LYS A 185 -40.48 -10.45 -18.22
N ARG A 186 -39.61 -10.43 -19.24
CA ARG A 186 -40.01 -10.12 -20.63
C ARG A 186 -40.84 -11.25 -21.27
N LEU A 187 -40.47 -12.51 -21.04
CA LEU A 187 -41.17 -13.67 -21.60
C LEU A 187 -42.44 -14.06 -20.82
N GLY A 188 -42.53 -13.74 -19.53
CA GLY A 188 -43.69 -14.04 -18.67
C GLY A 188 -44.84 -13.02 -18.70
N SER A 189 -44.71 -11.92 -19.46
CA SER A 189 -45.77 -10.89 -19.57
C SER A 189 -46.78 -11.12 -20.71
N GLY A 190 -46.74 -12.26 -21.39
CA GLY A 190 -47.48 -12.48 -22.63
C GLY A 190 -48.23 -13.80 -22.72
N ASP A 191 -49.02 -14.20 -21.73
CA ASP A 191 -50.21 -15.01 -22.00
C ASP A 191 -51.16 -15.09 -20.79
N ASN A 192 -52.21 -14.28 -20.83
CA ASN A 192 -53.40 -14.48 -20.01
C ASN A 192 -54.59 -13.78 -20.69
N ARG A 193 -54.83 -14.12 -21.97
CA ARG A 193 -56.10 -13.81 -22.63
C ARG A 193 -57.06 -14.98 -22.39
N LYS A 194 -57.98 -14.71 -21.47
CA LYS A 194 -59.19 -15.45 -21.15
C LYS A 194 -59.84 -16.06 -22.40
N ASP A 195 -60.05 -17.37 -22.38
CA ASP A 195 -61.12 -18.00 -23.13
C ASP A 195 -62.22 -18.36 -22.13
N LYS A 196 -63.30 -17.60 -22.14
CA LYS A 196 -64.46 -17.80 -21.26
C LYS A 196 -65.73 -17.45 -22.02
N ASP A 197 -66.07 -18.29 -23.01
CA ASP A 197 -67.40 -18.30 -23.61
C ASP A 197 -67.77 -19.72 -24.06
N ARG A 198 -68.58 -20.42 -23.26
CA ARG A 198 -69.81 -21.11 -23.70
C ARG A 198 -70.48 -21.93 -22.58
N GLU A 199 -71.76 -21.60 -22.35
CA GLU A 199 -72.92 -22.49 -22.16
C GLU A 199 -72.71 -23.74 -21.29
N GLY A 200 -73.38 -23.99 -20.16
CA GLY A 200 -74.81 -23.87 -19.87
C GLY A 200 -75.27 -25.20 -19.22
N TYR A 201 -76.23 -25.10 -18.29
CA TYR A 201 -77.00 -26.16 -17.61
C TYR A 201 -76.46 -26.83 -16.32
N GLU A 202 -77.23 -26.61 -15.25
CA GLU A 202 -77.24 -27.33 -13.98
C GLU A 202 -77.69 -28.79 -14.14
N ARG A 203 -77.08 -29.72 -13.38
CA ARG A 203 -77.76 -30.54 -12.35
C ARG A 203 -76.79 -31.49 -11.60
N GLN A 204 -76.82 -31.33 -10.28
CA GLN A 204 -76.82 -32.33 -9.19
C GLN A 204 -75.67 -33.35 -8.98
N SER A 205 -75.28 -33.40 -7.69
CA SER A 205 -74.65 -34.50 -6.92
C SER A 205 -73.19 -34.83 -7.29
N SER A 206 -72.25 -35.04 -6.37
CA SER A 206 -72.27 -35.45 -4.96
C SER A 206 -70.86 -35.30 -4.37
N ASP A 207 -70.79 -35.07 -3.06
CA ASP A 207 -69.72 -35.45 -2.11
C ASP A 207 -68.24 -35.09 -2.36
N GLY A 208 -67.60 -34.63 -1.27
CA GLY A 208 -66.19 -34.95 -1.02
C GLY A 208 -65.22 -33.79 -0.78
N GLN A 209 -65.29 -33.21 0.42
CA GLN A 209 -64.15 -32.81 1.27
C GLN A 209 -62.94 -32.04 0.66
N GLY A 210 -62.78 -30.78 1.08
CA GLY A 210 -61.52 -30.04 1.03
C GLY A 210 -61.55 -28.78 1.90
N LYS A 211 -60.95 -28.85 3.09
CA LYS A 211 -61.02 -27.86 4.19
C LYS A 211 -60.52 -26.45 3.82
N ARG A 212 -61.38 -25.44 4.02
CA ARG A 212 -61.00 -24.03 4.23
C ARG A 212 -60.28 -23.90 5.57
N GLN A 213 -58.99 -23.58 5.58
CA GLN A 213 -58.32 -23.11 6.79
C GLN A 213 -58.42 -21.58 6.88
N GLN A 214 -59.09 -21.15 7.94
CA GLN A 214 -59.42 -19.78 8.28
C GLN A 214 -58.15 -19.01 8.71
N ALA A 215 -57.92 -17.83 8.12
CA ALA A 215 -56.85 -16.93 8.55
C ALA A 215 -57.11 -16.42 9.98
N GLY A 216 -56.12 -16.55 10.86
CA GLY A 216 -56.14 -16.06 12.24
C GLY A 216 -55.65 -14.61 12.36
N CYS A 217 -55.92 -13.99 13.51
CA CYS A 217 -55.47 -12.63 13.82
C CYS A 217 -53.94 -12.52 13.87
N TYR A 218 -53.37 -11.52 13.19
CA TYR A 218 -51.93 -11.38 12.95
C TYR A 218 -51.08 -11.14 14.21
N TYR A 219 -51.68 -10.71 15.33
CA TYR A 219 -50.96 -10.44 16.58
C TYR A 219 -50.98 -11.59 17.60
N CYS A 220 -51.93 -12.54 17.52
CA CYS A 220 -52.07 -13.60 18.53
C CYS A 220 -52.33 -15.01 17.97
N GLY A 221 -52.54 -15.17 16.66
CA GLY A 221 -52.65 -16.47 15.99
C GLY A 221 -53.93 -17.28 16.26
N LYS A 222 -54.92 -16.76 17.00
CA LYS A 222 -56.21 -17.43 17.21
C LYS A 222 -57.24 -16.98 16.17
N VAL A 223 -58.15 -17.91 15.82
CA VAL A 223 -59.20 -17.69 14.82
C VAL A 223 -60.49 -17.16 15.49
N ARG A 224 -61.21 -16.26 14.80
CA ARG A 224 -62.50 -15.62 15.17
C ARG A 224 -62.48 -14.33 16.01
N HIS A 225 -61.50 -13.47 15.83
CA HIS A 225 -61.67 -12.05 16.16
C HIS A 225 -60.82 -11.18 15.24
N PHE A 226 -61.41 -10.07 14.79
CA PHE A 226 -60.72 -8.92 14.20
C PHE A 226 -60.96 -7.77 15.16
N ARG A 227 -59.92 -7.07 15.59
CA ARG A 227 -60.07 -5.81 16.32
C ARG A 227 -59.59 -4.67 15.44
#